data_AF-A0AAU3G5S2-F1
#
_entry.id   AF-A0AAU3G5S2-F1
#
_cell.length_a   1.000
_cell.length_b   1.000
_cell.length_c   1.000
_cell.angle_alpha   90.00
_cell.angle_beta   90.00
_cell.angle_gamma   90.00
#
_symmetry.space_group_name_H-M   'P 1'
#
loop_
_entity.id
_entity.type
_entity.pdbx_description
1 polymer ?
#
loop_
_entity_poly.entity_id
_entity_poly.type
_entity_poly.pdbx_seq_one_letter_code
_entity_poly.pdbx_strand_id
1 'polypeptide(L)'
;MMTATLATGSLLLSLGCGNAPSATTTSPAPEPPVASSAGQSGGTTTPATAPSPTKPKGHTIKPHKVRWVKATPSRDGRKLKIVWWSGVEPCNVLDHVKVKETAKSVTVTLYEGQARRSPDVACIEIAIQKTTTVKLKAPLDGRKIIDGARH
;
A
#
# COMPACT_ATOMS: atom_id res chain seq x y z
N MET A 1 -11.77 -43.92 33.45
CA MET A 1 -11.05 -44.56 34.58
C MET A 1 -9.57 -44.65 34.21
N MET A 2 -8.69 -44.51 35.22
CA MET A 2 -7.21 -44.43 35.18
C MET A 2 -6.61 -43.13 34.61
N THR A 3 -5.68 -42.40 35.24
CA THR A 3 -5.15 -42.27 36.62
C THR A 3 -4.23 -41.04 36.59
N ALA A 4 -4.26 -40.20 37.63
CA ALA A 4 -3.40 -39.03 37.80
C ALA A 4 -1.99 -39.42 38.31
N THR A 5 -0.98 -38.60 38.05
CA THR A 5 0.24 -38.55 38.87
C THR A 5 0.85 -37.15 38.87
N LEU A 6 0.85 -36.51 40.05
CA LEU A 6 1.62 -35.33 40.41
C LEU A 6 3.04 -35.77 40.80
N ALA A 7 4.07 -35.00 40.43
CA ALA A 7 5.39 -35.12 41.04
C ALA A 7 6.03 -33.73 41.22
N THR A 8 6.32 -33.45 42.48
CA THR A 8 6.94 -32.26 43.07
C THR A 8 8.46 -32.43 43.14
N GLY A 9 9.19 -31.30 43.11
CA GLY A 9 10.57 -31.20 43.63
C GLY A 9 11.65 -31.16 42.54
N SER A 10 12.81 -30.53 42.72
CA SER A 10 13.36 -29.74 43.80
C SER A 10 14.56 -28.96 43.22
N LEU A 11 14.83 -27.82 43.85
CA LEU A 11 15.90 -26.87 43.55
C LEU A 11 17.31 -27.47 43.72
N LEU A 12 18.21 -27.23 42.77
CA LEU A 12 19.65 -27.48 42.91
C LEU A 12 20.42 -26.16 42.69
N LEU A 13 20.97 -25.61 43.77
CA LEU A 13 21.97 -24.54 43.74
C LEU A 13 23.32 -25.13 43.32
N SER A 14 23.96 -24.54 42.31
CA SER A 14 25.39 -24.73 42.06
C SER A 14 26.11 -23.39 42.20
N LEU A 15 27.01 -23.34 43.19
CA LEU A 15 28.01 -22.29 43.35
C LEU A 15 29.12 -22.51 42.31
N GLY A 16 29.32 -21.53 41.44
CA GLY A 16 30.48 -21.46 40.55
C GLY A 16 31.17 -20.10 40.69
N CYS A 17 32.28 -20.06 41.42
CA CYS A 17 33.21 -18.94 41.41
C CYS A 17 34.03 -18.97 40.12
N GLY A 18 33.85 -17.97 39.26
CA GLY A 18 34.70 -17.69 38.11
C GLY A 18 35.31 -16.29 38.25
N ASN A 19 36.60 -16.23 38.51
CA ASN A 19 37.43 -15.05 38.69
C ASN A 19 38.02 -14.58 37.35
N ALA A 20 37.79 -13.33 36.92
CA ALA A 20 38.70 -12.45 36.15
C ALA A 20 37.93 -11.27 35.48
N PRO A 21 38.63 -10.24 34.98
CA PRO A 21 39.26 -9.11 35.66
C PRO A 21 38.39 -7.84 35.61
N SER A 22 38.59 -6.91 36.54
CA SER A 22 38.02 -5.56 36.48
C SER A 22 38.57 -4.80 35.26
N ALA A 23 37.86 -4.84 34.15
CA ALA A 23 38.05 -3.86 33.08
C ALA A 23 37.33 -2.57 33.50
N THR A 24 38.09 -1.57 33.93
CA THR A 24 37.61 -0.20 34.06
C THR A 24 37.21 0.29 32.66
N THR A 25 35.92 0.16 32.34
CA THR A 25 35.33 0.90 31.22
C THR A 25 34.64 2.10 31.83
N THR A 26 35.28 3.26 31.69
CA THR A 26 34.62 4.55 31.82
C THR A 26 33.45 4.56 30.84
N SER A 27 32.22 4.40 31.35
CA SER A 27 31.03 4.71 30.56
C SER A 27 31.12 6.19 30.15
N PRO A 28 31.00 6.54 28.86
CA PRO A 28 30.67 7.90 28.51
C PRO A 28 29.34 8.26 29.18
N ALA A 29 29.29 9.42 29.83
CA ALA A 29 28.06 9.95 30.41
C ALA A 29 27.00 10.09 29.30
N PRO A 30 25.71 9.84 29.59
CA PRO A 30 24.66 10.07 28.62
C PRO A 30 24.65 11.54 28.19
N GLU A 31 24.62 11.79 26.88
CA GLU A 31 24.48 13.14 26.34
C GLU A 31 23.14 13.76 26.79
N PRO A 32 23.11 15.08 27.07
CA PRO A 32 21.87 15.76 27.40
C PRO A 32 20.89 15.70 26.22
N PRO A 33 19.58 15.62 26.47
CA PRO A 33 18.61 15.62 25.38
C PRO A 33 18.70 16.94 24.60
N VAL A 34 18.86 16.83 23.28
CA VAL A 34 18.72 17.97 22.37
C VAL A 34 17.26 18.44 22.37
N ALA A 35 16.99 19.54 23.07
CA ALA A 35 15.70 20.20 23.01
C ALA A 35 15.53 20.83 21.62
N SER A 36 14.73 20.18 20.76
CA SER A 36 14.25 20.83 19.54
C SER A 36 13.18 21.84 19.93
N SER A 37 13.48 23.13 19.78
CA SER A 37 12.51 24.21 19.96
C SER A 37 11.41 24.09 18.89
N ALA A 38 10.18 23.88 19.32
CA ALA A 38 9.02 23.90 18.45
C ALA A 38 8.78 25.33 17.96
N GLY A 39 9.20 25.61 16.72
CA GLY A 39 8.73 26.79 15.99
C GLY A 39 7.22 26.64 15.72
N GLN A 40 6.40 27.41 16.44
CA GLN A 40 5.01 27.60 16.07
C GLN A 40 4.94 28.51 14.84
N SER A 41 4.53 27.96 13.69
CA SER A 41 3.48 28.53 12.83
C SER A 41 3.24 27.62 11.61
N GLY A 42 1.97 27.32 11.32
CA GLY A 42 1.54 26.69 10.07
C GLY A 42 0.89 25.33 10.27
N GLY A 43 -0.39 25.22 9.92
CA GLY A 43 -1.27 24.10 10.25
C GLY A 43 -0.74 22.72 9.87
N THR A 44 -1.15 21.73 10.66
CA THR A 44 -0.94 20.30 10.44
C THR A 44 -1.40 19.89 9.05
N THR A 45 -0.50 19.94 8.08
CA THR A 45 -0.65 19.22 6.81
C THR A 45 0.14 17.94 6.96
N THR A 46 -0.56 16.86 7.37
CA THR A 46 -0.08 15.50 7.12
C THR A 46 0.40 15.44 5.67
N PRO A 47 1.65 15.02 5.39
CA PRO A 47 2.08 14.80 4.02
C PRO A 47 1.15 13.78 3.39
N ALA A 48 0.25 14.24 2.52
CA ALA A 48 -0.60 13.35 1.76
C ALA A 48 0.30 12.66 0.73
N THR A 49 0.66 11.40 0.96
CA THR A 49 1.39 10.59 -0.02
C THR A 49 0.58 10.59 -1.32
N ALA A 50 1.12 11.20 -2.36
CA ALA A 50 0.45 11.26 -3.65
C ALA A 50 0.24 9.85 -4.22
N PRO A 51 -0.85 9.59 -4.97
CA PRO A 51 -1.07 8.31 -5.63
C PRO A 51 0.10 7.93 -6.55
N SER A 52 0.50 6.65 -6.50
CA SER A 52 1.60 6.11 -7.32
C SER A 52 1.22 6.05 -8.81
N PRO A 53 1.95 6.74 -9.72
CA PRO A 53 1.68 6.68 -11.15
C PRO A 53 1.83 5.26 -11.69
N THR A 54 0.81 4.77 -12.38
CA THR A 54 0.73 3.40 -12.90
C THR A 54 0.28 3.42 -14.36
N LYS A 55 1.02 2.70 -15.21
CA LYS A 55 0.67 2.48 -16.62
C LYS A 55 0.15 1.05 -16.79
N PRO A 56 -0.83 0.82 -17.69
CA PRO A 56 -1.21 -0.53 -18.06
C PRO A 56 -0.02 -1.32 -18.61
N LYS A 57 0.17 -2.55 -18.14
CA LYS A 57 1.20 -3.47 -18.62
C LYS A 57 0.65 -4.60 -19.49
N GLY A 58 -0.66 -4.86 -19.39
CA GLY A 58 -1.35 -5.91 -20.14
C GLY A 58 -0.95 -7.32 -19.74
N HIS A 59 -1.69 -8.29 -20.28
CA HIS A 59 -1.42 -9.72 -20.18
C HIS A 59 -1.25 -10.22 -18.73
N THR A 60 -2.08 -9.77 -17.79
CA THR A 60 -2.09 -10.32 -16.43
C THR A 60 -2.84 -11.66 -16.38
N ILE A 61 -2.58 -12.43 -15.33
CA ILE A 61 -3.30 -13.66 -15.03
C ILE A 61 -4.65 -13.27 -14.41
N LYS A 62 -5.73 -13.82 -14.98
CA LYS A 62 -7.13 -13.64 -14.51
C LYS A 62 -7.46 -12.17 -14.18
N PRO A 63 -7.40 -11.23 -15.16
CA PRO A 63 -7.74 -9.84 -14.91
C PRO A 63 -9.15 -9.71 -14.35
N HIS A 64 -9.32 -8.91 -13.30
CA HIS A 64 -10.61 -8.63 -12.68
C HIS A 64 -10.83 -7.13 -12.55
N LYS A 65 -12.10 -6.73 -12.43
CA LYS A 65 -12.45 -5.31 -12.32
C LYS A 65 -12.09 -4.77 -10.94
N VAL A 66 -11.54 -3.57 -10.88
CA VAL A 66 -11.37 -2.83 -9.63
C VAL A 66 -12.06 -1.48 -9.66
N ARG A 67 -12.64 -1.13 -8.50
CA ARG A 67 -13.32 0.13 -8.30
C ARG A 67 -12.31 1.25 -8.15
N TRP A 68 -12.60 2.39 -8.77
CA TRP A 68 -11.83 3.61 -8.52
C TRP A 68 -12.55 4.49 -7.49
N VAL A 69 -11.76 5.31 -6.80
CA VAL A 69 -12.26 6.22 -5.76
C VAL A 69 -12.39 7.66 -6.26
N LYS A 70 -11.64 8.03 -7.29
CA LYS A 70 -11.71 9.37 -7.88
C LYS A 70 -11.44 9.33 -9.38
N ALA A 71 -12.20 10.13 -10.12
CA ALA A 71 -11.95 10.45 -11.51
C ALA A 71 -11.96 11.99 -11.65
N THR A 72 -10.88 12.57 -12.16
CA THR A 72 -10.73 14.02 -12.29
C THR A 72 -10.43 14.37 -13.75
N PRO A 73 -11.29 15.16 -14.43
CA PRO A 73 -11.01 15.60 -15.78
C PRO A 73 -9.85 16.61 -15.83
N SER A 74 -9.11 16.60 -16.93
CA SER A 74 -8.19 17.70 -17.27
C SER A 74 -8.94 18.97 -17.65
N ARG A 75 -8.24 20.11 -17.64
CA ARG A 75 -8.84 21.42 -18.01
C ARG A 75 -9.46 21.44 -19.41
N ASP A 76 -8.85 20.74 -20.36
CA ASP A 76 -9.34 20.60 -21.75
C ASP A 76 -10.46 19.54 -21.90
N GLY A 77 -10.82 18.84 -20.82
CA GLY A 77 -11.82 17.78 -20.82
C GLY A 77 -11.43 16.52 -21.61
N ARG A 78 -10.21 16.41 -22.15
CA ARG A 78 -9.81 15.30 -23.04
C ARG A 78 -9.11 14.14 -22.32
N LYS A 79 -8.82 14.28 -21.03
CA LYS A 79 -8.18 13.24 -20.21
C LYS A 79 -8.89 13.12 -18.88
N LEU A 80 -8.89 11.91 -18.33
CA LEU A 80 -9.31 11.63 -16.96
C LEU A 80 -8.13 11.08 -16.17
N LYS A 81 -7.83 11.71 -15.03
CA LYS A 81 -6.95 11.15 -14.02
C LYS A 81 -7.79 10.27 -13.10
N ILE A 82 -7.53 8.97 -13.12
CA ILE A 82 -8.23 7.96 -12.31
C ILE A 82 -7.34 7.61 -11.12
N VAL A 83 -7.95 7.47 -9.94
CA VAL A 83 -7.28 7.08 -8.70
C VAL A 83 -8.04 5.92 -8.08
N TRP A 84 -7.33 4.86 -7.69
CA TRP A 84 -7.91 3.65 -7.08
C TRP A 84 -6.97 3.07 -6.03
N TRP A 85 -7.50 2.19 -5.18
CA TRP A 85 -6.72 1.35 -4.27
C TRP A 85 -6.48 -0.01 -4.93
N SER A 86 -5.27 -0.54 -4.79
CA SER A 86 -4.86 -1.82 -5.36
C SER A 86 -3.71 -2.40 -4.54
N GLY A 87 -3.40 -3.68 -4.72
CA GLY A 87 -2.23 -4.30 -4.09
C GLY A 87 -0.90 -3.90 -4.73
N VAL A 88 0.18 -4.39 -4.14
CA VAL A 88 1.54 -4.22 -4.69
C VAL A 88 1.76 -5.12 -5.91
N GLU A 89 2.61 -4.68 -6.82
CA GLU A 89 3.12 -5.55 -7.90
C GLU A 89 4.14 -6.54 -7.31
N PRO A 90 4.28 -7.76 -7.87
CA PRO A 90 3.65 -8.27 -9.10
C PRO A 90 2.25 -8.85 -8.92
N CYS A 91 1.69 -8.84 -7.71
CA CYS A 91 0.39 -9.46 -7.41
C CYS A 91 -0.79 -8.71 -8.02
N ASN A 92 -0.73 -7.38 -8.07
CA ASN A 92 -1.77 -6.54 -8.66
C ASN A 92 -1.16 -5.55 -9.65
N VAL A 93 -1.05 -5.98 -10.90
CA VAL A 93 -0.60 -5.17 -12.03
C VAL A 93 -1.82 -4.63 -12.78
N LEU A 94 -1.79 -3.35 -13.15
CA LEU A 94 -2.81 -2.79 -14.04
C LEU A 94 -2.70 -3.46 -15.41
N ASP A 95 -3.71 -4.25 -15.77
CA ASP A 95 -3.77 -4.98 -17.03
C ASP A 95 -4.15 -4.03 -18.17
N HIS A 96 -5.37 -3.50 -18.11
CA HIS A 96 -5.87 -2.54 -19.07
C HIS A 96 -6.94 -1.62 -18.47
N VAL A 97 -7.25 -0.55 -19.19
CA VAL A 97 -8.37 0.34 -18.86
C VAL A 97 -9.36 0.30 -20.02
N LYS A 98 -10.58 -0.15 -19.75
CA LYS A 98 -11.68 -0.12 -20.72
C LYS A 98 -12.44 1.18 -20.58
N VAL A 99 -12.60 1.89 -21.70
CA VAL A 99 -13.36 3.15 -21.77
C VAL A 99 -14.51 2.98 -22.75
N LYS A 100 -15.74 3.13 -22.27
CA LYS A 100 -16.93 3.19 -23.11
C LYS A 100 -17.47 4.61 -23.09
N GLU A 101 -17.44 5.27 -24.25
CA GLU A 101 -17.95 6.63 -24.42
C GLU A 101 -19.29 6.60 -25.13
N THR A 102 -20.23 7.40 -24.64
CA THR A 102 -21.52 7.69 -25.26
C THR A 102 -21.74 9.19 -25.30
N ALA A 103 -22.87 9.63 -25.87
CA ALA A 103 -23.28 11.03 -25.83
C ALA A 103 -23.57 11.54 -24.40
N LYS A 104 -23.90 10.65 -23.45
CA LYS A 104 -24.33 11.04 -22.09
C LYS A 104 -23.30 10.71 -21.01
N SER A 105 -22.41 9.76 -21.26
CA SER A 105 -21.52 9.23 -20.24
C SER A 105 -20.20 8.69 -20.77
N VAL A 106 -19.22 8.66 -19.88
CA VAL A 106 -17.93 7.99 -20.04
C VAL A 106 -17.82 6.95 -18.92
N THR A 107 -17.92 5.67 -19.27
CA THR A 107 -17.71 4.57 -18.32
C THR A 107 -16.25 4.13 -18.38
N VAL A 108 -15.55 4.24 -17.25
CA VAL A 108 -14.16 3.79 -17.10
C VAL A 108 -14.14 2.56 -16.21
N THR A 109 -13.53 1.49 -16.70
CA THR A 109 -13.34 0.22 -15.95
C THR A 109 -11.86 -0.13 -15.93
N LEU A 110 -11.29 -0.22 -14.72
CA LEU A 110 -9.93 -0.69 -14.51
C LEU A 110 -9.94 -2.21 -14.38
N TYR A 111 -8.97 -2.86 -15.02
CA TYR A 111 -8.72 -4.30 -14.84
C TYR A 111 -7.31 -4.50 -14.33
N GLU A 112 -7.16 -5.30 -13.30
CA GLU A 112 -5.85 -5.70 -12.76
C GLU A 112 -5.79 -7.20 -12.48
N GLY A 113 -4.58 -7.70 -12.35
CA GLY A 113 -4.32 -9.09 -12.01
C GLY A 113 -2.84 -9.35 -11.80
N GLN A 114 -2.50 -10.61 -11.53
CA GLN A 114 -1.12 -10.99 -11.24
C GLN A 114 -0.26 -10.97 -12.50
N ALA A 115 0.99 -10.52 -12.37
CA ALA A 115 1.93 -10.53 -13.48
C ALA A 115 2.21 -11.96 -13.96
N ARG A 116 2.05 -12.23 -15.27
CA ARG A 116 2.37 -13.54 -15.86
C ARG A 116 3.83 -13.97 -15.71
N ARG A 117 4.74 -13.00 -15.57
CA ARG A 117 6.19 -13.26 -15.40
C ARG A 117 6.57 -13.70 -13.99
N SER A 118 5.62 -13.65 -13.05
CA SER A 118 5.86 -13.98 -11.64
C SER A 118 4.63 -14.69 -11.04
N PRO A 119 4.28 -15.89 -11.55
CA PRO A 119 3.08 -16.61 -11.12
C PRO A 119 3.17 -17.20 -9.70
N ASP A 120 4.38 -17.43 -9.18
CA ASP A 120 4.61 -18.17 -7.93
C ASP A 120 5.09 -17.29 -6.76
N VAL A 121 4.80 -15.98 -6.80
CA VAL A 121 5.19 -15.05 -5.74
C VAL A 121 4.21 -15.05 -4.57
N ALA A 122 4.74 -14.87 -3.36
CA ALA A 122 3.91 -14.59 -2.19
C ALA A 122 3.28 -13.18 -2.30
N CYS A 123 1.96 -13.11 -2.16
CA CYS A 123 1.21 -11.87 -2.27
C CYS A 123 0.83 -11.34 -0.89
N ILE A 124 1.40 -10.18 -0.52
CA ILE A 124 1.05 -9.47 0.70
C ILE A 124 -0.17 -8.57 0.49
N GLU A 125 -1.03 -8.51 1.50
CA GLU A 125 -2.25 -7.70 1.48
C GLU A 125 -1.97 -6.26 1.95
N ILE A 126 -1.35 -5.46 1.08
CA ILE A 126 -1.11 -4.02 1.30
C ILE A 126 -1.81 -3.23 0.21
N ALA A 127 -2.65 -2.27 0.60
CA ALA A 127 -3.28 -1.34 -0.32
C ALA A 127 -2.38 -0.13 -0.59
N ILE A 128 -2.08 0.11 -1.86
CA ILE A 128 -1.43 1.33 -2.35
C ILE A 128 -2.40 2.11 -3.22
N GLN A 129 -2.41 3.43 -3.03
CA GLN A 129 -3.20 4.30 -3.88
C GLN A 129 -2.45 4.50 -5.20
N LYS A 130 -3.07 4.13 -6.33
CA LYS A 130 -2.50 4.24 -7.67
C LYS A 130 -3.22 5.31 -8.47
N THR A 131 -2.55 5.84 -9.50
CA THR A 131 -3.18 6.71 -10.49
C THR A 131 -2.77 6.41 -11.92
N THR A 132 -3.70 6.60 -12.85
CA THR A 132 -3.45 6.47 -14.28
C THR A 132 -4.20 7.55 -15.04
N THR A 133 -3.70 7.92 -16.22
CA THR A 133 -4.32 8.91 -17.09
C THR A 133 -4.96 8.21 -18.28
N VAL A 134 -6.26 8.41 -18.43
CA VAL A 134 -7.07 7.89 -19.52
C VAL A 134 -7.29 9.00 -20.53
N LYS A 135 -7.04 8.74 -21.81
CA LYS A 135 -7.38 9.66 -22.91
C LYS A 135 -8.81 9.38 -23.38
N LEU A 136 -9.57 10.45 -23.63
CA LEU A 136 -10.90 10.37 -24.21
C LEU A 136 -10.84 10.64 -25.73
N LYS A 137 -11.76 10.03 -26.48
CA LYS A 137 -11.93 10.23 -27.92
C LYS A 137 -12.58 11.59 -28.22
N ALA A 138 -13.51 12.02 -27.36
CA ALA A 138 -14.13 13.33 -27.39
C ALA A 138 -13.96 14.04 -26.03
N PRO A 139 -14.03 15.38 -25.96
CA PRO A 139 -14.02 16.10 -24.68
C PRO A 139 -15.16 15.65 -23.76
N LEU A 140 -15.00 15.82 -22.45
CA LEU A 140 -15.98 15.35 -21.47
C LEU A 140 -17.31 16.09 -21.60
N ASP A 141 -17.31 17.42 -21.82
CA ASP A 141 -18.49 18.24 -22.14
C ASP A 141 -19.74 17.94 -21.30
N GLY A 142 -19.58 17.87 -19.98
CA GLY A 142 -20.68 17.61 -19.04
C GLY A 142 -21.18 16.17 -18.99
N ARG A 143 -20.61 15.24 -19.78
CA ARG A 143 -20.93 13.82 -19.73
C ARG A 143 -20.63 13.24 -18.34
N LYS A 144 -21.49 12.34 -17.87
CA LYS A 144 -21.33 11.67 -16.58
C LYS A 144 -20.16 10.69 -16.61
N ILE A 145 -19.24 10.77 -15.64
CA ILE A 145 -18.20 9.76 -15.45
C ILE A 145 -18.77 8.62 -14.58
N ILE A 146 -18.67 7.38 -15.05
CA ILE A 146 -19.24 6.20 -14.40
C ILE A 146 -18.14 5.18 -14.12
N ASP A 147 -18.14 4.63 -12.91
CA ASP A 147 -17.28 3.50 -12.54
C ASP A 147 -17.89 2.20 -13.06
N GLY A 148 -17.25 1.56 -14.04
CA GLY A 148 -17.74 0.31 -14.61
C GLY A 148 -17.51 -0.93 -13.73
N ALA A 149 -16.88 -0.77 -12.56
CA ALA A 149 -16.77 -1.80 -11.53
C ALA A 149 -17.83 -1.69 -10.44
N ARG A 150 -18.61 -0.59 -10.37
CA ARG A 150 -19.75 -0.49 -9.44
C ARG A 150 -20.93 -1.34 -9.94
N HIS A 151 -21.44 -2.20 -9.08
CA HIS A 151 -22.65 -2.99 -9.22
C HIS A 151 -23.35 -3.04 -7.86
#